data_AF-A0A0Q7AYA0-F1
#
_entry.id   AF-A0A0Q7AYA0-F1
#
_cell.length_a   1.000
_cell.length_b   1.000
_cell.length_c   1.000
_cell.angle_alpha   90.00
_cell.angle_beta   90.00
_cell.angle_gamma   90.00
#
_symmetry.space_group_name_H-M   'P 1'
#
loop_
_entity.id
_entity.type
_entity.pdbx_description
1 polymer ?
#
loop_
_entity_poly.entity_id
_entity_poly.type
_entity_poly.pdbx_seq_one_letter_code
_entity_poly.pdbx_strand_id
1 'polypeptide(L)'
;MQNNMSSRSAEEVRPSALHDRSIGDIIAEANNLTTEQVERILAHQKSHGLRFGEAAVSLGLAKGEDVLWALSQQFHYPYAAGGGPAPNDELVLAAKPFSDQAESFRVLRSQINMKLYPADAPRRAIAVISADDGDGKTFFAANLAIAFSQLGGRTLLVDGDMRSPRQHEIFGLENSSGLSGILSGRSETNVIRPIRDLPSLFVMPVGTLPPNPTELVERPAFALLMRELVSKFDHVIVDTPAAIHGADYAVIAARCGAALAIARKGVTRVTALNGLVAALGNTPTEVAGVVMNEY
;
A
#
# COMPACT_ATOMS: atom_id res chain seq x y z
N MET A 1 -11.66 -60.56 25.57
CA MET A 1 -11.98 -59.18 25.14
C MET A 1 -10.81 -58.66 24.33
N GLN A 2 -10.92 -58.78 23.00
CA GLN A 2 -10.09 -58.06 22.04
C GLN A 2 -10.50 -56.58 22.07
N ASN A 3 -9.53 -55.67 22.01
CA ASN A 3 -9.58 -54.64 20.98
C ASN A 3 -8.20 -54.03 20.73
N ASN A 4 -7.64 -54.44 19.59
CA ASN A 4 -6.64 -53.71 18.83
C ASN A 4 -7.28 -52.39 18.35
N MET A 5 -6.67 -51.25 18.67
CA MET A 5 -6.73 -50.09 17.78
C MET A 5 -5.31 -49.60 17.55
N SER A 6 -4.76 -50.09 16.44
CA SER A 6 -3.69 -49.47 15.69
C SER A 6 -4.14 -48.07 15.27
N SER A 7 -3.48 -47.04 15.80
CA SER A 7 -3.52 -45.70 15.22
C SER A 7 -2.11 -45.34 14.78
N ARG A 8 -1.92 -45.52 13.47
CA ARG A 8 -0.89 -44.99 12.58
C ARG A 8 -0.05 -43.88 13.19
N SER A 9 1.25 -44.12 13.22
CA SER A 9 2.30 -43.10 13.19
C SER A 9 1.92 -42.02 12.16
N ALA A 10 1.54 -40.84 12.66
CA ALA A 10 1.50 -39.63 11.85
C ALA A 10 2.96 -39.35 11.46
N GLU A 11 3.30 -39.62 10.20
CA GLU A 11 4.48 -39.04 9.59
C GLU A 11 4.38 -37.52 9.76
N GLU A 12 5.31 -36.99 10.54
CA GLU A 12 5.62 -35.57 10.60
C GLU A 12 5.82 -35.09 9.16
N VAL A 13 4.87 -34.28 8.68
CA VAL A 13 5.03 -33.51 7.45
C VAL A 13 6.17 -32.52 7.72
N ARG A 14 7.38 -32.91 7.26
CA ARG A 14 8.58 -32.08 7.34
C ARG A 14 8.33 -30.77 6.57
N PRO A 15 8.55 -29.58 7.16
CA PRO A 15 8.36 -28.30 6.48
C PRO A 15 9.52 -27.96 5.50
N SER A 16 9.99 -28.92 4.69
CA SER A 16 11.26 -28.76 3.94
C SER A 16 11.24 -29.12 2.45
N ALA A 17 10.09 -29.18 1.77
CA ALA A 17 10.05 -29.51 0.33
C ALA A 17 9.59 -28.36 -0.58
N LEU A 18 9.10 -27.25 -0.02
CA LEU A 18 8.60 -26.10 -0.79
C LEU A 18 9.67 -25.01 -1.02
N HIS A 19 10.85 -25.12 -0.38
CA HIS A 19 11.84 -24.04 -0.32
C HIS A 19 12.86 -23.98 -1.46
N ASP A 20 12.90 -24.96 -2.37
CA ASP A 20 13.91 -25.04 -3.45
C ASP A 20 13.33 -25.02 -4.87
N ARG A 21 12.03 -24.73 -5.03
CA ARG A 21 11.43 -24.68 -6.37
C ARG A 21 11.98 -23.47 -7.13
N SER A 22 12.59 -23.73 -8.29
CA SER A 22 13.09 -22.66 -9.15
C SER A 22 11.91 -21.90 -9.75
N ILE A 23 12.11 -20.63 -10.10
CA ILE A 23 11.10 -19.82 -10.82
C ILE A 23 10.61 -20.56 -12.07
N GLY A 24 11.51 -21.27 -12.75
CA GLY A 24 11.18 -22.05 -13.94
C GLY A 24 10.18 -23.17 -13.65
N ASP A 25 10.34 -23.88 -12.52
CA ASP A 25 9.42 -24.96 -12.13
C ASP A 25 8.05 -24.43 -11.75
N ILE A 26 7.99 -23.23 -11.16
CA ILE A 26 6.74 -22.59 -10.76
C ILE A 26 5.99 -22.07 -12.00
N ILE A 27 6.69 -21.44 -12.94
CA ILE A 27 6.11 -20.98 -14.22
C ILE A 27 5.65 -22.17 -15.07
N ALA A 28 6.45 -23.23 -15.14
CA ALA A 28 6.15 -24.41 -15.93
C ALA A 28 4.90 -25.13 -15.42
N GLU A 29 4.74 -25.28 -14.11
CA GLU A 29 3.54 -25.86 -13.53
C GLU A 29 2.30 -24.96 -13.74
N ALA A 30 2.42 -23.65 -13.48
CA ALA A 30 1.30 -22.72 -13.60
C ALA A 30 0.72 -22.64 -15.02
N ASN A 31 1.58 -22.73 -16.04
CA ASN A 31 1.19 -22.67 -17.44
C ASN A 31 1.01 -24.05 -18.09
N ASN A 32 1.10 -25.14 -17.32
CA ASN A 32 1.08 -26.51 -17.83
C ASN A 32 2.06 -26.73 -19.00
N LEU A 33 3.28 -26.20 -18.89
CA LEU A 33 4.27 -26.29 -19.96
C LEU A 33 4.73 -27.73 -20.15
N THR A 34 4.80 -28.18 -21.41
CA THR A 34 5.38 -29.47 -21.76
C THR A 34 6.89 -29.45 -21.62
N THR A 35 7.52 -30.63 -21.50
CA THR A 35 8.98 -30.76 -21.46
C THR A 35 9.66 -30.11 -22.67
N GLU A 36 9.08 -30.25 -23.87
CA GLU A 36 9.56 -29.60 -25.09
C GLU A 36 9.48 -28.08 -25.02
N GLN A 37 8.41 -27.53 -24.44
CA GLN A 37 8.27 -26.07 -24.24
C GLN A 37 9.30 -25.54 -23.24
N VAL A 38 9.57 -26.27 -22.16
CA VAL A 38 10.60 -25.92 -21.18
C VAL A 38 12.00 -25.94 -21.81
N GLU A 39 12.33 -26.96 -22.60
CA GLU A 39 13.60 -27.02 -23.33
C GLU A 39 13.77 -25.85 -24.31
N ARG A 40 12.70 -25.47 -25.01
CA ARG A 40 12.71 -24.28 -25.89
C ARG A 40 12.98 -22.99 -25.12
N ILE A 41 12.40 -22.84 -23.93
CA ILE A 41 12.66 -21.68 -23.07
C ILE A 41 14.12 -21.66 -22.63
N LEU A 42 14.68 -22.79 -22.17
CA LEU A 42 16.08 -22.89 -21.75
C LEU A 42 17.05 -22.59 -22.90
N ALA A 43 16.76 -23.06 -24.12
CA ALA A 43 17.56 -22.77 -25.30
C ALA A 43 17.50 -21.27 -25.69
N HIS A 44 16.32 -20.67 -25.61
CA HIS A 44 16.13 -19.23 -25.87
C HIS A 44 16.83 -18.37 -24.79
N GLN A 45 16.71 -18.78 -23.53
CA GLN A 45 17.39 -18.18 -22.38
C GLN A 45 18.91 -18.12 -22.61
N LYS A 46 19.51 -19.24 -23.00
CA LYS A 46 20.97 -19.36 -23.20
C LYS A 46 21.47 -18.58 -24.43
N SER A 47 20.67 -18.54 -25.50
CA SER A 47 21.05 -17.84 -26.75
C SER A 47 20.91 -16.32 -26.67
N HIS A 48 19.98 -15.81 -25.85
CA HIS A 48 19.69 -14.38 -25.74
C HIS A 48 20.12 -13.76 -24.40
N GLY A 49 20.69 -14.56 -23.49
CA GLY A 49 21.15 -14.08 -22.18
C GLY A 49 20.02 -13.61 -21.26
N LEU A 50 18.81 -14.12 -21.46
CA LEU A 50 17.61 -13.72 -20.71
C LEU A 50 17.48 -14.50 -19.39
N ARG A 51 16.59 -14.06 -18.51
CA ARG A 51 16.09 -14.89 -17.40
C ARG A 51 15.00 -15.85 -17.91
N PHE A 52 14.78 -16.97 -17.24
CA PHE A 52 13.81 -17.99 -17.67
C PHE A 52 12.41 -17.39 -17.92
N GLY A 53 11.90 -16.56 -17.02
CA GLY A 53 10.59 -15.90 -17.18
C GLY A 53 10.54 -14.94 -18.36
N GLU A 54 11.61 -14.16 -18.60
CA GLU A 54 11.71 -13.26 -19.75
C GLU A 54 11.73 -14.05 -21.07
N ALA A 55 12.46 -15.18 -21.11
CA ALA A 55 12.47 -16.08 -22.26
C ALA A 55 11.10 -16.73 -22.50
N ALA A 56 10.38 -17.11 -21.44
CA ALA A 56 9.03 -17.66 -21.54
C ALA A 56 8.02 -16.64 -22.10
N VAL A 57 8.11 -15.38 -21.68
CA VAL A 57 7.26 -14.29 -22.20
C VAL A 57 7.60 -13.95 -23.65
N SER A 58 8.89 -13.85 -23.99
CA SER A 58 9.37 -13.61 -25.36
C SER A 58 8.86 -14.65 -26.34
N LEU A 59 8.79 -15.92 -25.91
CA LEU A 59 8.28 -17.04 -26.71
C LEU A 59 6.74 -17.16 -26.73
N GLY A 60 6.02 -16.29 -26.00
CA GLY A 60 4.56 -16.35 -25.85
C GLY A 60 4.07 -17.59 -25.08
N LEU A 61 4.95 -18.23 -24.31
CA LEU A 61 4.65 -19.44 -23.52
C LEU A 61 4.22 -19.11 -22.08
N ALA A 62 4.41 -17.87 -21.64
CA ALA A 62 3.89 -17.34 -20.38
C ALA A 62 3.51 -15.86 -20.59
N LYS A 63 2.61 -15.33 -19.77
CA LYS A 63 2.36 -13.89 -19.66
C LYS A 63 3.29 -13.29 -18.61
N GLY A 64 3.47 -11.97 -18.67
CA GLY A 64 4.22 -11.24 -17.63
C GLY A 64 3.65 -11.50 -16.23
N GLU A 65 2.32 -11.59 -16.12
CA GLU A 65 1.60 -11.91 -14.87
C GLU A 65 2.00 -13.26 -14.26
N ASP A 66 2.29 -14.27 -15.09
CA ASP A 66 2.66 -15.61 -14.61
C ASP A 66 4.08 -15.62 -14.02
N VAL A 67 4.99 -14.83 -14.61
CA VAL A 67 6.35 -14.64 -14.09
C VAL A 67 6.29 -13.91 -12.74
N LEU A 68 5.45 -12.87 -12.65
CA LEU A 68 5.24 -12.10 -11.43
C LEU A 68 4.65 -12.97 -10.31
N TRP A 69 3.68 -13.82 -10.65
CA TRP A 69 3.11 -14.80 -9.73
C TRP A 69 4.15 -15.80 -9.22
N ALA A 70 4.98 -16.36 -10.12
CA ALA A 70 6.02 -17.30 -9.73
C ALA A 70 7.08 -16.67 -8.79
N LEU A 71 7.45 -15.41 -9.05
CA LEU A 71 8.34 -14.63 -8.18
C LEU A 71 7.72 -14.37 -6.80
N SER A 72 6.42 -14.09 -6.72
CA SER A 72 5.76 -13.84 -5.43
C SER A 72 5.72 -15.09 -4.54
N GLN A 73 5.50 -16.26 -5.13
CA GLN A 73 5.55 -17.56 -4.44
C GLN A 73 6.96 -17.86 -3.93
N GLN A 74 7.99 -17.64 -4.74
CA GLN A 74 9.37 -17.95 -4.34
C GLN A 74 9.87 -17.03 -3.21
N PHE A 75 9.55 -15.74 -3.26
CA PHE A 75 10.03 -14.73 -2.32
C PHE A 75 9.05 -14.40 -1.18
N HIS A 76 7.94 -15.15 -1.03
CA HIS A 76 6.91 -14.93 0.00
C HIS A 76 6.39 -13.48 0.03
N TYR A 77 6.27 -12.86 -1.15
CA TYR A 77 5.83 -11.48 -1.26
C TYR A 77 4.31 -11.45 -1.40
N PRO A 78 3.57 -10.64 -0.61
CA PRO A 78 2.13 -10.49 -0.80
C PRO A 78 1.90 -9.77 -2.14
N TYR A 79 1.59 -10.57 -3.16
CA TYR A 79 1.15 -10.14 -4.47
C TYR A 79 -0.32 -10.50 -4.64
N ALA A 80 -1.05 -9.70 -5.41
CA ALA A 80 -2.43 -9.96 -5.84
C ALA A 80 -2.51 -11.18 -6.75
N ALA A 81 -2.29 -12.35 -6.16
CA ALA A 81 -2.31 -13.64 -6.79
C ALA A 81 -3.66 -14.30 -6.51
N GLY A 82 -4.75 -13.88 -7.18
CA GLY A 82 -5.96 -14.71 -7.18
C GLY A 82 -7.26 -14.10 -7.63
N GLY A 83 -7.60 -14.29 -8.92
CA GLY A 83 -8.98 -14.39 -9.42
C GLY A 83 -9.89 -13.15 -9.31
N GLY A 84 -9.35 -12.01 -8.90
CA GLY A 84 -10.03 -10.70 -8.93
C GLY A 84 -9.67 -9.89 -10.19
N PRO A 85 -10.32 -8.73 -10.40
CA PRO A 85 -9.87 -7.77 -11.41
C PRO A 85 -8.42 -7.37 -11.16
N ALA A 86 -7.66 -7.09 -12.23
CA ALA A 86 -6.32 -6.55 -12.09
C ALA A 86 -6.33 -5.27 -11.23
N PRO A 87 -5.33 -5.07 -10.35
CA PRO A 87 -5.25 -3.85 -9.55
C PRO A 87 -5.15 -2.62 -10.47
N ASN A 88 -5.66 -1.48 -10.00
CA ASN A 88 -5.52 -0.20 -10.70
C ASN A 88 -4.04 0.10 -10.98
N ASP A 89 -3.70 0.58 -12.17
CA ASP A 89 -2.33 0.95 -12.56
C ASP A 89 -1.70 2.01 -11.64
N GLU A 90 -2.51 2.83 -10.97
CA GLU A 90 -2.05 3.78 -9.94
C GLU A 90 -1.47 3.05 -8.72
N LEU A 91 -1.82 1.79 -8.45
CA LEU A 91 -1.27 0.97 -7.37
C LEU A 91 0.00 0.25 -7.82
N VAL A 92 1.05 1.00 -8.15
CA VAL A 92 2.32 0.50 -8.69
C VAL A 92 2.89 -0.69 -7.91
N LEU A 93 2.88 -0.68 -6.58
CA LEU A 93 3.41 -1.80 -5.80
C LEU A 93 2.56 -3.07 -5.87
N ALA A 94 1.29 -2.96 -6.22
CA ALA A 94 0.40 -4.10 -6.46
C ALA A 94 0.43 -4.52 -7.94
N ALA A 95 0.36 -3.57 -8.87
CA ALA A 95 0.29 -3.83 -10.30
C ALA A 95 1.65 -4.20 -10.93
N LYS A 96 2.74 -3.57 -10.48
CA LYS A 96 4.10 -3.70 -11.04
C LYS A 96 5.15 -3.82 -9.92
N PRO A 97 5.07 -4.84 -9.04
CA PRO A 97 5.85 -4.94 -7.81
C PRO A 97 7.38 -5.02 -8.01
N PHE A 98 7.88 -5.42 -9.18
CA PHE A 98 9.32 -5.50 -9.45
C PHE A 98 9.83 -4.38 -10.36
N SER A 99 9.04 -3.32 -10.55
CA SER A 99 9.48 -2.12 -11.26
C SER A 99 10.43 -1.27 -10.41
N ASP A 100 11.27 -0.46 -11.07
CA ASP A 100 12.14 0.52 -10.40
C ASP A 100 11.35 1.53 -9.57
N GLN A 101 10.12 1.84 -10.01
CA GLN A 101 9.21 2.72 -9.28
C GLN A 101 8.73 2.06 -7.98
N ALA A 102 8.39 0.77 -8.00
CA ALA A 102 8.06 0.02 -6.79
C ALA A 102 9.24 -0.04 -5.82
N GLU A 103 10.47 -0.22 -6.32
CA GLU A 103 11.67 -0.19 -5.49
C GLU A 103 11.91 1.19 -4.87
N SER A 104 11.66 2.26 -5.61
CA SER A 104 11.74 3.64 -5.09
C SER A 104 10.81 3.86 -3.89
N PHE A 105 9.59 3.31 -3.92
CA PHE A 105 8.70 3.33 -2.75
C PHE A 105 9.20 2.52 -1.56
N ARG A 106 9.87 1.38 -1.80
CA ARG A 106 10.49 0.59 -0.70
C ARG A 106 11.65 1.32 -0.05
N VAL A 107 12.47 2.02 -0.84
CA VAL A 107 13.54 2.89 -0.35
C VAL A 107 12.95 4.01 0.50
N LEU A 108 11.92 4.72 -0.01
CA LEU A 108 11.24 5.78 0.73
C LEU A 108 10.63 5.27 2.03
N ARG A 109 9.92 4.13 2.00
CA ARG A 109 9.40 3.47 3.20
C ARG A 109 10.49 3.24 4.24
N SER A 110 11.63 2.68 3.85
CA SER A 110 12.75 2.42 4.77
C SER A 110 13.28 3.72 5.38
N GLN A 111 13.46 4.78 4.59
CA GLN A 111 13.89 6.09 5.08
C GLN A 111 12.89 6.71 6.05
N ILE A 112 11.59 6.67 5.70
CA ILE A 112 10.50 7.15 6.55
C ILE A 112 10.46 6.37 7.87
N ASN A 113 10.61 5.04 7.80
CA ASN A 113 10.60 4.19 8.98
C ASN A 113 11.74 4.51 9.95
N MET A 114 12.96 4.68 9.42
CA MET A 114 14.12 5.09 10.23
C MET A 114 13.95 6.48 10.84
N LYS A 115 13.30 7.41 10.12
CA LYS A 115 13.11 8.79 10.56
C LYS A 115 12.03 8.93 11.62
N LEU A 116 10.88 8.28 11.42
CA LEU A 116 9.66 8.51 12.22
C LEU A 116 9.37 7.43 13.27
N TYR A 117 9.90 6.23 13.09
CA TYR A 117 9.62 5.08 13.96
C TYR A 117 10.88 4.43 14.55
N PRO A 118 11.81 5.19 15.16
CA PRO A 118 12.85 4.58 15.98
C PRO A 118 12.24 3.92 17.23
N ALA A 119 12.94 2.95 17.84
CA ALA A 119 12.41 2.07 18.90
C ALA A 119 11.73 2.81 20.08
N ASP A 120 12.22 4.00 20.44
CA ASP A 120 11.73 4.79 21.57
C ASP A 120 10.79 5.94 21.16
N ALA A 121 10.44 6.07 19.88
CA ALA A 121 9.55 7.14 19.43
C ALA A 121 8.09 6.87 19.79
N PRO A 122 7.32 7.93 20.11
CA PRO A 122 5.87 7.80 20.22
C PRO A 122 5.28 7.40 18.87
N ARG A 123 4.35 6.43 18.91
CA ARG A 123 3.57 6.04 17.75
C ARG A 123 2.79 7.23 17.22
N ARG A 124 2.79 7.39 15.90
CA ARG A 124 2.14 8.50 15.19
C ARG A 124 1.66 8.07 13.82
N ALA A 125 0.68 8.79 13.29
CA ALA A 125 0.26 8.64 11.92
C ALA A 125 1.08 9.59 11.02
N ILE A 126 1.04 9.35 9.71
CA ILE A 126 1.70 10.18 8.71
C ILE A 126 0.64 10.80 7.82
N ALA A 127 0.53 12.13 7.84
CA ALA A 127 -0.26 12.86 6.85
C ALA A 127 0.54 13.02 5.56
N VAL A 128 -0.08 12.74 4.41
CA VAL A 128 0.48 13.01 3.09
C VAL A 128 -0.17 14.25 2.54
N ILE A 129 0.61 15.32 2.39
CA ILE A 129 0.10 16.67 2.08
C ILE A 129 0.68 17.18 0.76
N SER A 130 -0.05 18.07 0.08
CA SER A 130 0.46 18.80 -1.08
C SER A 130 -0.06 20.23 -1.12
N ALA A 131 0.58 21.08 -1.91
CA ALA A 131 0.16 22.47 -2.05
C ALA A 131 -1.08 22.56 -2.95
N ASP A 132 -1.03 21.89 -4.10
CA ASP A 132 -2.03 21.99 -5.15
C ASP A 132 -2.62 20.61 -5.47
N ASP A 133 -3.78 20.61 -6.14
CA ASP A 133 -4.36 19.40 -6.73
C ASP A 133 -3.44 18.86 -7.83
N GLY A 134 -3.41 17.54 -7.98
CA GLY A 134 -2.59 16.91 -9.03
C GLY A 134 -1.09 16.87 -8.72
N ASP A 135 -0.65 17.26 -7.52
CA ASP A 135 0.73 17.04 -7.04
C ASP A 135 1.04 15.54 -6.76
N GLY A 136 0.04 14.65 -6.86
CA GLY A 136 0.22 13.20 -6.71
C GLY A 136 0.16 12.68 -5.27
N LYS A 137 -0.36 13.45 -4.31
CA LYS A 137 -0.49 13.05 -2.89
C LYS A 137 -1.26 11.75 -2.68
N THR A 138 -2.39 11.58 -3.35
CA THR A 138 -3.30 10.44 -3.19
C THR A 138 -2.66 9.15 -3.72
N PHE A 139 -2.04 9.25 -4.90
CA PHE A 139 -1.23 8.19 -5.50
C PHE A 139 -0.07 7.79 -4.59
N PHE A 140 0.64 8.79 -4.04
CA PHE A 140 1.76 8.54 -3.14
C PHE A 140 1.31 7.86 -1.84
N ALA A 141 0.22 8.34 -1.22
CA ALA A 141 -0.33 7.78 0.01
C ALA A 141 -0.76 6.31 -0.17
N ALA A 142 -1.43 5.99 -1.29
CA ALA A 142 -1.85 4.63 -1.61
C ALA A 142 -0.65 3.67 -1.72
N ASN A 143 0.36 4.04 -2.50
CA ASN A 143 1.55 3.22 -2.72
C ASN A 143 2.43 3.12 -1.47
N LEU A 144 2.55 4.20 -0.69
CA LEU A 144 3.24 4.17 0.59
C LEU A 144 2.56 3.19 1.56
N ALA A 145 1.22 3.16 1.59
CA ALA A 145 0.48 2.22 2.43
C ALA A 145 0.69 0.77 2.01
N ILE A 146 0.72 0.48 0.70
CA ILE A 146 1.08 -0.84 0.20
C ILE A 146 2.51 -1.20 0.64
N ALA A 147 3.45 -0.28 0.49
CA ALA A 147 4.85 -0.50 0.85
C ALA A 147 5.00 -0.88 2.33
N PHE A 148 4.33 -0.17 3.24
CA PHE A 148 4.32 -0.49 4.67
C PHE A 148 3.63 -1.82 4.96
N SER A 149 2.50 -2.12 4.31
CA SER A 149 1.78 -3.39 4.52
C SER A 149 2.62 -4.62 4.15
N GLN A 150 3.53 -4.48 3.17
CA GLN A 150 4.44 -5.55 2.75
C GLN A 150 5.50 -5.90 3.80
N LEU A 151 5.64 -5.12 4.88
CA LEU A 151 6.45 -5.51 6.04
C LEU A 151 5.72 -6.51 6.97
N GLY A 152 4.45 -6.81 6.69
CA GLY A 152 3.60 -7.72 7.49
C GLY A 152 2.83 -7.03 8.61
N GLY A 153 3.26 -5.84 9.06
CA GLY A 153 2.55 -5.03 10.05
C GLY A 153 1.22 -4.47 9.53
N ARG A 154 0.23 -4.36 10.42
CA ARG A 154 -1.11 -3.85 10.08
C ARG A 154 -1.01 -2.39 9.67
N THR A 155 -1.30 -2.11 8.42
CA THR A 155 -1.24 -0.76 7.84
C THR A 155 -2.64 -0.28 7.49
N LEU A 156 -2.99 0.92 7.96
CA LEU A 156 -4.23 1.60 7.61
C LEU A 156 -3.95 2.83 6.76
N LEU A 157 -4.61 2.91 5.61
CA LEU A 157 -4.74 4.13 4.83
C LEU A 157 -6.10 4.78 5.12
N VAL A 158 -6.09 6.02 5.57
CA VAL A 158 -7.29 6.83 5.78
C VAL A 158 -7.40 7.84 4.66
N ASP A 159 -8.53 7.85 3.96
CA ASP A 159 -8.89 8.92 3.03
C ASP A 159 -9.44 10.10 3.87
N GLY A 160 -8.56 11.04 4.20
CA GLY A 160 -8.89 12.28 4.90
C GLY A 160 -9.31 13.42 3.96
N ASP A 161 -9.27 13.19 2.64
CA ASP A 161 -9.69 14.18 1.65
C ASP A 161 -11.22 14.18 1.49
N MET A 162 -11.89 14.80 2.47
CA MET A 162 -13.35 14.96 2.45
C MET A 162 -13.84 16.00 1.42
N ARG A 163 -12.96 16.54 0.58
CA ARG A 163 -13.29 17.49 -0.50
C ARG A 163 -13.29 16.80 -1.87
N SER A 164 -12.34 15.91 -2.11
CA SER A 164 -12.21 15.16 -3.37
C SER A 164 -11.63 13.75 -3.13
N PRO A 165 -12.38 12.87 -2.43
CA PRO A 165 -11.89 11.55 -2.04
C PRO A 165 -11.71 10.66 -3.27
N ARG A 166 -10.60 9.92 -3.29
CA ARG A 166 -10.25 9.04 -4.42
C ARG A 166 -9.69 7.68 -4.01
N GLN A 167 -9.41 7.45 -2.72
CA GLN A 167 -8.82 6.17 -2.31
C GLN A 167 -9.79 5.01 -2.59
N HIS A 168 -11.08 5.21 -2.40
CA HIS A 168 -12.08 4.21 -2.73
C HIS A 168 -12.10 3.84 -4.23
N GLU A 169 -11.88 4.79 -5.14
CA GLU A 169 -11.80 4.54 -6.59
C GLU A 169 -10.54 3.73 -6.93
N ILE A 170 -9.40 4.14 -6.36
CA ILE A 170 -8.09 3.50 -6.61
C ILE A 170 -8.09 2.04 -6.14
N PHE A 171 -8.71 1.77 -4.98
CA PHE A 171 -8.78 0.44 -4.38
C PHE A 171 -10.04 -0.36 -4.78
N GLY A 172 -10.93 0.19 -5.60
CA GLY A 172 -12.16 -0.48 -6.04
C GLY A 172 -13.14 -0.80 -4.90
N LEU A 173 -13.31 0.13 -3.96
CA LEU A 173 -14.13 -0.01 -2.76
C LEU A 173 -15.43 0.78 -2.85
N GLU A 174 -16.46 0.31 -2.16
CA GLU A 174 -17.67 1.09 -1.92
C GLU A 174 -17.39 2.26 -0.95
N ASN A 175 -17.93 3.44 -1.28
CA ASN A 175 -17.76 4.68 -0.51
C ASN A 175 -19.06 5.10 0.21
N SER A 176 -19.84 4.12 0.68
CA SER A 176 -21.13 4.36 1.35
C SER A 176 -21.00 4.73 2.84
N SER A 177 -19.91 4.31 3.47
CA SER A 177 -19.61 4.51 4.89
C SER A 177 -18.11 4.62 5.13
N GLY A 178 -17.70 5.43 6.11
CA GLY A 178 -16.29 5.78 6.30
C GLY A 178 -16.04 6.89 7.32
N LEU A 179 -14.93 7.61 7.14
CA LEU A 179 -14.44 8.64 8.05
C LEU A 179 -15.51 9.69 8.43
N SER A 180 -16.21 10.24 7.43
CA SER A 180 -17.24 11.27 7.62
C SER A 180 -18.39 10.80 8.50
N GLY A 181 -18.80 9.54 8.34
CA GLY A 181 -19.83 8.90 9.17
C GLY A 181 -19.43 8.86 10.63
N ILE A 182 -18.22 8.36 10.91
CA ILE A 182 -17.63 8.28 12.26
C ILE A 182 -17.58 9.67 12.90
N LEU A 183 -17.07 10.68 12.19
CA LEU A 183 -16.92 12.04 12.72
C LEU A 183 -18.27 12.74 12.93
N SER A 184 -19.29 12.34 12.18
CA SER A 184 -20.67 12.80 12.37
C SER A 184 -21.38 12.11 13.54
N GLY A 185 -20.74 11.13 14.20
CA GLY A 185 -21.33 10.33 15.27
C GLY A 185 -22.33 9.29 14.77
N ARG A 186 -22.33 8.97 13.47
CA ARG A 186 -23.17 7.90 12.92
C ARG A 186 -22.54 6.56 13.25
N SER A 187 -23.38 5.62 13.70
CA SER A 187 -22.97 4.24 13.90
C SER A 187 -22.95 3.52 12.54
N GLU A 188 -21.81 3.56 11.88
CA GLU A 188 -21.59 2.87 10.62
C GLU A 188 -20.80 1.59 10.83
N THR A 189 -21.23 0.50 10.19
CA THR A 189 -20.52 -0.77 10.21
C THR A 189 -19.53 -0.84 9.06
N ASN A 190 -18.46 -1.63 9.24
CA ASN A 190 -17.51 -1.96 8.18
C ASN A 190 -16.72 -0.75 7.61
N VAL A 191 -16.64 0.38 8.32
CA VAL A 191 -15.92 1.61 7.90
C VAL A 191 -14.44 1.46 7.55
N ILE A 192 -13.80 0.35 7.94
CA ILE A 192 -12.43 -0.02 7.54
C ILE A 192 -12.52 -1.30 6.70
N ARG A 193 -12.06 -1.22 5.44
CA ARG A 193 -12.10 -2.34 4.49
C ARG A 193 -10.73 -3.01 4.40
N PRO A 194 -10.63 -4.33 4.60
CA PRO A 194 -9.40 -5.06 4.26
C PRO A 194 -9.24 -5.13 2.73
N ILE A 195 -8.00 -5.07 2.25
CA ILE A 195 -7.70 -5.28 0.83
C ILE A 195 -7.39 -6.75 0.60
N ARG A 196 -8.23 -7.42 -0.21
CA ARG A 196 -8.20 -8.88 -0.44
C ARG A 196 -6.80 -9.41 -0.72
N ASP A 197 -6.09 -8.73 -1.61
CA ASP A 197 -4.81 -9.14 -2.15
C ASP A 197 -3.60 -8.66 -1.34
N LEU A 198 -3.84 -7.87 -0.30
CA LEU A 198 -2.83 -7.29 0.58
C LEU A 198 -3.28 -7.50 2.03
N PRO A 199 -3.01 -8.68 2.63
CA PRO A 199 -3.62 -9.11 3.89
C PRO A 199 -3.40 -8.16 5.09
N SER A 200 -2.31 -7.40 5.06
CA SER A 200 -1.96 -6.43 6.11
C SER A 200 -2.40 -5.00 5.79
N LEU A 201 -3.05 -4.75 4.66
CA LEU A 201 -3.53 -3.43 4.24
C LEU A 201 -5.03 -3.27 4.48
N PHE A 202 -5.36 -2.14 5.08
CA PHE A 202 -6.73 -1.71 5.34
C PHE A 202 -6.92 -0.29 4.81
N VAL A 203 -8.13 0.02 4.33
CA VAL A 203 -8.49 1.34 3.84
C VAL A 203 -9.76 1.83 4.53
N MET A 204 -9.72 3.04 5.06
CA MET A 204 -10.89 3.78 5.53
C MET A 204 -11.22 4.86 4.50
N PRO A 205 -12.24 4.67 3.65
CA PRO A 205 -12.66 5.70 2.72
C PRO A 205 -13.39 6.84 3.46
N VAL A 206 -13.69 7.94 2.76
CA VAL A 206 -14.42 9.07 3.36
C VAL A 206 -15.85 8.70 3.76
N GLY A 207 -16.53 7.88 2.97
CA GLY A 207 -17.97 7.67 3.05
C GLY A 207 -18.74 8.83 2.39
N THR A 208 -19.94 9.12 2.91
CA THR A 208 -20.74 10.25 2.42
C THR A 208 -20.00 11.58 2.61
N LEU A 209 -19.87 12.36 1.53
CA LEU A 209 -19.26 13.69 1.58
C LEU A 209 -19.99 14.61 2.57
N PRO A 210 -19.30 15.17 3.57
CA PRO A 210 -19.90 16.14 4.48
C PRO A 210 -19.92 17.54 3.84
N PRO A 211 -20.88 18.42 4.23
CA PRO A 211 -20.89 19.81 3.78
C PRO A 211 -19.83 20.69 4.47
N ASN A 212 -19.24 20.21 5.56
CA ASN A 212 -18.39 20.97 6.49
C ASN A 212 -17.13 20.17 6.91
N PRO A 213 -16.22 19.87 5.97
CA PRO A 213 -15.07 18.99 6.23
C PRO A 213 -14.10 19.54 7.30
N THR A 214 -13.85 20.85 7.30
CA THR A 214 -12.89 21.49 8.22
C THR A 214 -13.36 21.40 9.66
N GLU A 215 -14.63 21.74 9.89
CA GLU A 215 -15.25 21.67 11.20
C GLU A 215 -15.27 20.23 11.73
N LEU A 216 -15.41 19.22 10.86
CA LEU A 216 -15.36 17.82 11.29
C LEU A 216 -13.98 17.39 11.77
N VAL A 217 -12.90 17.78 11.08
CA VAL A 217 -11.53 17.40 11.49
C VAL A 217 -11.01 18.21 12.68
N GLU A 218 -11.54 19.40 12.92
CA GLU A 218 -11.19 20.23 14.08
C GLU A 218 -11.79 19.69 15.40
N ARG A 219 -12.90 18.96 15.32
CA ARG A 219 -13.59 18.43 16.51
C ARG A 219 -12.72 17.43 17.30
N PRO A 220 -12.92 17.33 18.62
CA PRO A 220 -12.20 16.36 19.46
C PRO A 220 -12.34 14.90 19.00
N ALA A 221 -13.44 14.57 18.32
CA ALA A 221 -13.71 13.25 17.77
C ALA A 221 -12.62 12.78 16.80
N PHE A 222 -12.11 13.65 15.94
CA PHE A 222 -11.05 13.27 15.00
C PHE A 222 -9.73 12.98 15.73
N ALA A 223 -9.37 13.79 16.73
CA ALA A 223 -8.18 13.53 17.55
C ALA A 223 -8.29 12.22 18.35
N LEU A 224 -9.48 11.90 18.87
CA LEU A 224 -9.75 10.62 19.54
C LEU A 224 -9.61 9.44 18.56
N LEU A 225 -10.20 9.56 17.36
CA LEU A 225 -10.09 8.56 16.31
C LEU A 225 -8.63 8.31 15.95
N MET A 226 -7.83 9.34 15.68
CA MET A 226 -6.42 9.16 15.31
C MET A 226 -5.62 8.44 16.40
N ARG A 227 -5.85 8.75 17.68
CA ARG A 227 -5.22 8.01 18.80
C ARG A 227 -5.62 6.55 18.82
N GLU A 228 -6.91 6.27 18.60
CA GLU A 228 -7.42 4.90 18.55
C GLU A 228 -6.79 4.13 17.37
N LEU A 229 -6.76 4.71 16.18
CA LEU A 229 -6.18 4.07 15.00
C LEU A 229 -4.69 3.77 15.19
N VAL A 230 -3.91 4.71 15.70
CA VAL A 230 -2.46 4.54 15.95
C VAL A 230 -2.18 3.47 17.04
N SER A 231 -3.13 3.20 17.94
CA SER A 231 -3.01 2.10 18.91
C SER A 231 -3.34 0.72 18.32
N LYS A 232 -4.15 0.66 17.26
CA LYS A 232 -4.62 -0.60 16.64
C LYS A 232 -3.83 -1.04 15.41
N PHE A 233 -3.15 -0.10 14.76
CA PHE A 233 -2.37 -0.32 13.55
C PHE A 233 -0.90 0.02 13.80
N ASP A 234 -0.01 -0.73 13.17
CA ASP A 234 1.43 -0.50 13.25
C ASP A 234 1.81 0.74 12.45
N HIS A 235 1.13 0.96 11.32
CA HIS A 235 1.29 2.15 10.49
C HIS A 235 -0.08 2.74 10.12
N VAL A 236 -0.22 4.06 10.26
CA VAL A 236 -1.41 4.82 9.84
C VAL A 236 -0.96 5.93 8.92
N ILE A 237 -1.47 5.92 7.68
CA ILE A 237 -1.20 6.91 6.65
C ILE A 237 -2.50 7.62 6.34
N VAL A 238 -2.47 8.94 6.24
CA VAL A 238 -3.66 9.76 6.02
C VAL A 238 -3.44 10.61 4.78
N ASP A 239 -4.22 10.35 3.72
CA ASP A 239 -4.32 11.26 2.58
C ASP A 239 -5.11 12.50 3.02
N THR A 240 -4.70 13.69 2.60
CA THR A 240 -5.34 14.95 3.00
C THR A 240 -5.86 15.69 1.78
N PRO A 241 -6.77 16.67 1.91
CA PRO A 241 -7.03 17.61 0.81
C PRO A 241 -5.77 18.43 0.50
N ALA A 242 -5.69 18.97 -0.72
CA ALA A 242 -4.64 19.92 -1.08
C ALA A 242 -4.80 21.25 -0.32
N ALA A 243 -3.68 21.90 0.00
CA ALA A 243 -3.67 23.13 0.80
C ALA A 243 -4.39 24.32 0.14
N ILE A 244 -4.50 24.32 -1.19
CA ILE A 244 -5.27 25.33 -1.94
C ILE A 244 -6.75 25.37 -1.53
N HIS A 245 -7.30 24.28 -0.97
CA HIS A 245 -8.72 24.21 -0.59
C HIS A 245 -9.02 24.68 0.82
N GLY A 246 -8.01 24.89 1.66
CA GLY A 246 -8.20 25.33 3.04
C GLY A 246 -7.21 24.73 4.03
N ALA A 247 -7.51 24.90 5.32
CA ALA A 247 -6.62 24.51 6.43
C ALA A 247 -6.78 23.05 6.88
N ASP A 248 -7.71 22.28 6.28
CA ASP A 248 -8.01 20.89 6.65
C ASP A 248 -6.75 20.02 6.74
N TYR A 249 -5.84 20.14 5.75
CA TYR A 249 -4.59 19.37 5.71
C TYR A 249 -3.72 19.63 6.93
N ALA A 250 -3.65 20.88 7.41
CA ALA A 250 -2.82 21.27 8.53
C ALA A 250 -3.39 20.75 9.86
N VAL A 251 -4.73 20.79 10.00
CA VAL A 251 -5.42 20.18 11.13
C VAL A 251 -5.19 18.67 11.15
N ILE A 252 -5.34 18.01 10.00
CA ILE A 252 -5.11 16.57 9.86
C ILE A 252 -3.66 16.22 10.21
N ALA A 253 -2.69 16.94 9.65
CA ALA A 253 -1.26 16.75 9.92
C ALA A 253 -0.94 16.92 11.41
N ALA A 254 -1.50 17.94 12.07
CA ALA A 254 -1.32 18.17 13.50
C ALA A 254 -1.88 17.03 14.37
N ARG A 255 -2.98 16.37 13.95
CA ARG A 255 -3.50 15.19 14.66
C ARG A 255 -2.73 13.91 14.33
N CYS A 256 -2.11 13.84 13.16
CA CYS A 256 -1.24 12.72 12.78
C CYS A 256 0.08 12.74 13.56
N GLY A 257 0.65 13.92 13.78
CA GLY A 257 1.93 14.13 14.47
C GLY A 257 3.16 14.03 13.57
N ALA A 258 3.00 13.56 12.33
CA ALA A 258 4.00 13.66 11.28
C ALA A 258 3.35 13.97 9.92
N ALA A 259 4.12 14.60 9.04
CA ALA A 259 3.71 14.88 7.66
C ALA A 259 4.83 14.63 6.64
N LEU A 260 4.42 14.18 5.46
CA LEU A 260 5.24 14.08 4.25
C LEU A 260 4.66 15.02 3.20
N ALA A 261 5.45 16.01 2.76
CA ALA A 261 5.03 16.93 1.73
C ALA A 261 5.36 16.36 0.34
N ILE A 262 4.40 16.43 -0.58
CA ILE A 262 4.55 15.96 -1.96
C ILE A 262 4.68 17.17 -2.88
N ALA A 263 5.65 17.11 -3.78
CA ALA A 263 5.85 18.10 -4.82
C ALA A 263 6.02 17.40 -6.18
N ARG A 264 5.35 17.92 -7.20
CA ARG A 264 5.44 17.48 -8.58
C ARG A 264 6.50 18.27 -9.34
N LYS A 265 7.47 17.56 -9.89
CA LYS A 265 8.60 18.10 -10.63
C LYS A 265 8.11 18.94 -11.82
N GLY A 266 8.63 20.16 -11.92
CA GLY A 266 8.27 21.09 -13.00
C GLY A 266 6.87 21.71 -12.88
N VAL A 267 6.10 21.37 -11.84
CA VAL A 267 4.72 21.85 -11.65
C VAL A 267 4.57 22.60 -10.32
N THR A 268 4.88 21.97 -9.20
CA THR A 268 4.71 22.59 -7.87
C THR A 268 5.67 23.76 -7.70
N ARG A 269 5.13 24.93 -7.37
CA ARG A 269 5.94 26.13 -7.12
C ARG A 269 6.66 26.02 -5.79
N VAL A 270 7.95 26.34 -5.78
CA VAL A 270 8.77 26.36 -4.54
C VAL A 270 8.16 27.27 -3.47
N THR A 271 7.56 28.40 -3.85
CA THR A 271 6.87 29.30 -2.92
C THR A 271 5.65 28.65 -2.26
N ALA A 272 4.88 27.86 -3.01
CA ALA A 272 3.72 27.14 -2.49
C ALA A 272 4.16 26.03 -1.53
N LEU A 273 5.19 25.27 -1.89
CA LEU A 273 5.79 24.25 -1.02
C LEU A 273 6.37 24.84 0.28
N ASN A 274 7.07 25.98 0.20
CA ASN A 274 7.57 26.68 1.38
C ASN A 274 6.42 27.16 2.28
N GLY A 275 5.34 27.68 1.68
CA GLY A 275 4.13 28.06 2.42
C GLY A 275 3.48 26.87 3.13
N LEU A 276 3.39 25.73 2.45
CA LEU A 276 2.86 24.47 2.99
C LEU A 276 3.65 24.01 4.22
N VAL A 277 4.99 23.97 4.14
CA VAL A 277 5.85 23.56 5.25
C VAL A 277 5.84 24.59 6.38
N ALA A 278 5.86 25.89 6.05
CA ALA A 278 5.82 26.96 7.04
C ALA A 278 4.51 26.97 7.86
N ALA A 279 3.37 26.65 7.23
CA ALA A 279 2.08 26.56 7.90
C ALA A 279 2.07 25.49 9.02
N LEU A 280 2.84 24.42 8.87
CA LEU A 280 2.98 23.37 9.89
C LEU A 280 3.97 23.73 11.00
N GLY A 281 4.85 24.72 10.80
CA GLY A 281 5.90 25.08 11.76
C GLY A 281 5.39 25.55 13.14
N ASN A 282 4.13 25.98 13.22
CA ASN A 282 3.46 26.37 14.47
C ASN A 282 2.58 25.26 15.07
N THR A 283 2.67 24.03 14.54
CA THR A 283 1.89 22.87 14.98
C THR A 283 2.81 21.82 15.61
N PRO A 284 2.29 20.85 16.38
CA PRO A 284 3.11 19.74 16.89
C PRO A 284 3.55 18.74 15.79
N THR A 285 3.30 19.04 14.52
CA THR A 285 3.61 18.15 13.39
C THR A 285 5.10 18.12 13.10
N GLU A 286 5.70 16.93 13.10
CA GLU A 286 7.04 16.75 12.54
C GLU A 286 6.97 16.58 11.02
N VAL A 287 7.54 17.52 10.26
CA VAL A 287 7.67 17.36 8.80
C VAL A 287 8.85 16.42 8.53
N ALA A 288 8.53 15.19 8.12
CA ALA A 288 9.51 14.12 7.89
C ALA A 288 10.42 14.40 6.69
N GLY A 289 9.90 15.13 5.70
CA GLY A 289 10.61 15.51 4.49
C GLY A 289 9.67 15.92 3.36
N VAL A 290 10.28 16.18 2.21
CA VAL A 290 9.58 16.44 0.94
C VAL A 290 9.92 15.30 -0.03
N VAL A 291 8.90 14.76 -0.69
CA VAL A 291 9.07 13.80 -1.79
C VAL A 291 8.73 14.49 -3.10
N MET A 292 9.68 14.46 -4.03
CA MET A 292 9.46 14.94 -5.39
C MET A 292 9.04 13.79 -6.30
N ASN A 293 7.97 13.96 -7.07
CA ASN A 293 7.48 12.98 -8.03
C ASN A 293 7.33 13.57 -9.44
N GLU A 294 7.03 12.70 -10.41
CA GLU A 294 6.65 13.07 -11.78
C GLU A 294 5.24 12.56 -12.10
N TYR A 295 4.32 12.64 -11.13
CA TYR A 295 2.92 12.20 -11.31
C TYR A 295 2.30 12.83 -12.56
#